data_AF-A0AA41M7L5-F1
#
_entry.id   AF-A0AA41M7L5-F1
#
_cell.length_a   1.000
_cell.length_b   1.000
_cell.length_c   1.000
_cell.angle_alpha   90.00
_cell.angle_beta   90.00
_cell.angle_gamma   90.00
#
_symmetry.space_group_name_H-M   'P 1'
#
loop_
_entity.id
_entity.type
_entity.pdbx_description
1 polymer ?
#
loop_
_entity_poly.entity_id
_entity_poly.type
_entity_poly.pdbx_seq_one_letter_code
_entity_poly.pdbx_strand_id
1 'polypeptide(L)'
;MKQNIKNIREIIEMLSDREALDLLMMLQSTRPGCLIMDPNESLKNRLQKFCKQNNYPFEQKKDNTSKLGKKGFFITDERERLEIINRGTGRFYGASDKKVGKFLGFPKESINYFNQNIEQGPIEPQAREKRKQLVKQGVITEEEADISKIVSYVPKPSEKSIVKAVKRGKTHIRNLRRFDQNTDSKIGTCAIEDFYNKLPDFEV
;
A
#
# COMPACT_ATOMS: atom_id res chain seq x y z
N MET A 1 1.65 22.64 11.95
CA MET A 1 2.57 21.57 11.48
C MET A 1 2.88 20.54 12.58
N LYS A 2 3.41 20.92 13.75
CA LYS A 2 3.74 19.98 14.86
C LYS A 2 2.56 19.11 15.36
N GLN A 3 1.36 19.69 15.51
CA GLN A 3 0.16 18.92 15.91
C GLN A 3 -0.26 17.87 14.87
N ASN A 4 -0.05 18.14 13.58
CA ASN A 4 -0.37 17.18 12.51
C ASN A 4 0.61 15.99 12.54
N ILE A 5 1.90 16.25 12.81
CA ILE A 5 2.92 15.20 12.92
C ILE A 5 2.62 14.26 14.11
N LYS A 6 2.24 14.81 15.28
CA LYS A 6 1.85 14.01 16.43
C LYS A 6 0.66 13.10 16.11
N ASN A 7 -0.38 13.64 15.47
CA ASN A 7 -1.55 12.86 15.07
C ASN A 7 -1.19 11.76 14.04
N ILE A 8 -0.28 12.03 13.11
CA ILE A 8 0.18 11.04 12.12
C ILE A 8 0.90 9.88 12.81
N ARG A 9 1.80 10.17 13.76
CA ARG A 9 2.54 9.15 14.52
C ARG A 9 1.58 8.25 15.31
N GLU A 10 0.66 8.83 16.06
CA GLU A 10 -0.33 8.07 16.84
C GLU A 10 -1.21 7.16 15.96
N ILE A 11 -1.52 7.58 14.73
CA ILE A 11 -2.28 6.73 13.79
C ILE A 11 -1.41 5.59 13.28
N ILE A 12 -0.18 5.88 12.86
CA ILE A 12 0.75 4.88 12.29
C ILE A 12 1.07 3.77 13.29
N GLU A 13 1.26 4.10 14.56
CA GLU A 13 1.51 3.11 15.63
C GLU A 13 0.34 2.13 15.84
N MET A 14 -0.85 2.47 15.37
CA MET A 14 -2.04 1.62 15.45
C MET A 14 -2.28 0.79 14.17
N LEU A 15 -1.47 0.99 13.13
CA LEU A 15 -1.59 0.32 11.84
C LEU A 15 -0.59 -0.83 11.71
N SER A 16 -0.87 -1.79 10.82
CA SER A 16 0.18 -2.70 10.38
C SER A 16 1.28 -1.92 9.62
N ASP A 17 2.51 -2.45 9.59
CA ASP A 17 3.64 -1.77 8.93
C ASP A 17 3.31 -1.43 7.46
N ARG A 18 2.54 -2.30 6.78
CA ARG A 18 2.10 -2.08 5.40
C ARG A 18 1.09 -0.94 5.27
N GLU A 19 0.11 -0.88 6.16
CA GLU A 19 -0.91 0.19 6.15
C GLU A 19 -0.32 1.54 6.54
N ALA A 20 0.62 1.55 7.50
CA ALA A 20 1.39 2.72 7.87
C ALA A 20 2.15 3.29 6.66
N LEU A 21 2.89 2.45 5.95
CA LEU A 21 3.59 2.82 4.72
C LEU A 21 2.63 3.34 3.65
N ASP A 22 1.51 2.65 3.40
CA ASP A 22 0.54 3.06 2.39
C ASP A 22 -0.08 4.44 2.71
N LEU A 23 -0.39 4.70 3.98
CA LEU A 23 -0.90 5.99 4.44
C LEU A 23 0.13 7.11 4.27
N LEU A 24 1.38 6.86 4.68
CA LEU A 24 2.48 7.81 4.50
C LEU A 24 2.75 8.12 3.01
N MET A 25 2.73 7.10 2.16
CA MET A 25 2.91 7.27 0.72
C MET A 25 1.78 8.08 0.08
N MET A 26 0.55 7.93 0.58
CA MET A 26 -0.60 8.75 0.18
C MET A 26 -0.46 10.20 0.62
N LEU A 27 -0.01 10.45 1.86
CA LEU A 27 0.30 11.79 2.36
C LEU A 27 1.31 12.54 1.49
N GLN A 28 2.22 11.81 0.84
CA GLN A 28 3.23 12.35 -0.08
C GLN A 28 2.80 12.33 -1.57
N SER A 29 1.52 12.07 -1.86
CA SER A 29 0.96 11.96 -3.22
C SER A 29 1.72 11.00 -4.13
N THR A 30 2.40 10.00 -3.56
CA THR A 30 3.06 8.93 -4.34
C THR A 30 2.14 7.72 -4.55
N ARG A 31 1.07 7.67 -3.76
CA ARG A 31 -0.04 6.75 -3.94
C ARG A 31 -1.34 7.53 -3.89
N PRO A 32 -2.28 7.22 -4.77
CA PRO A 32 -3.56 7.91 -4.81
C PRO A 32 -4.56 7.46 -3.74
N GLY A 33 -4.29 6.33 -3.08
CA GLY A 33 -5.22 5.77 -2.13
C GLY A 33 -4.57 4.77 -1.19
N CYS A 34 -5.17 4.69 -0.01
CA CYS A 34 -4.83 3.78 1.07
C CYS A 34 -6.10 3.04 1.51
N LEU A 35 -5.95 1.77 1.84
CA LEU A 35 -6.99 0.96 2.46
C LEU A 35 -6.46 0.47 3.79
N ILE A 36 -7.22 0.73 4.86
CA ILE A 36 -6.98 0.18 6.18
C ILE A 36 -8.04 -0.88 6.44
N MET A 37 -7.59 -2.09 6.76
CA MET A 37 -8.41 -3.28 6.91
C MET A 37 -8.82 -3.47 8.37
N ASP A 38 -10.12 -3.63 8.57
CA ASP A 38 -10.77 -3.95 9.83
C ASP A 38 -10.38 -3.05 11.03
N PRO A 39 -10.36 -1.70 10.86
CA PRO A 39 -9.98 -0.83 11.96
C PRO A 39 -10.99 -0.93 13.11
N ASN A 40 -10.48 -1.09 14.34
CA ASN A 40 -11.30 -1.01 15.54
C ASN A 40 -11.91 0.41 15.70
N GLU A 41 -12.91 0.56 16.57
CA GLU A 41 -13.64 1.84 16.70
C GLU A 41 -12.72 3.01 17.14
N SER A 42 -11.68 2.75 17.93
CA SER A 42 -10.69 3.77 18.32
C SER A 42 -9.90 4.28 17.11
N LEU A 43 -9.31 3.36 16.33
CA LEU A 43 -8.56 3.69 15.11
C LEU A 43 -9.46 4.38 14.09
N LYS A 44 -10.68 3.87 13.88
CA LYS A 44 -11.67 4.47 12.98
C LYS A 44 -11.96 5.93 13.34
N ASN A 45 -12.21 6.24 14.61
CA ASN A 45 -12.49 7.61 15.06
C ASN A 45 -11.28 8.54 14.81
N ARG A 46 -10.07 8.04 15.03
CA ARG A 46 -8.82 8.77 14.74
C ARG A 46 -8.64 9.01 13.25
N LEU A 47 -8.85 8.00 12.40
CA LEU A 47 -8.79 8.12 10.95
C LEU A 47 -9.80 9.12 10.40
N GLN A 48 -11.05 9.08 10.87
CA GLN A 48 -12.06 10.06 10.48
C GLN A 48 -11.66 11.49 10.84
N LYS A 49 -11.17 11.69 12.08
CA LYS A 49 -10.69 13.00 12.54
C LYS A 49 -9.53 13.48 11.68
N PHE A 50 -8.55 12.62 11.42
CA PHE A 50 -7.41 12.90 10.57
C PHE A 50 -7.83 13.27 9.14
N CYS A 51 -8.73 12.51 8.52
CA CYS A 51 -9.19 12.78 7.16
C CYS A 51 -9.94 14.12 7.10
N LYS A 52 -10.84 14.40 8.05
CA LYS A 52 -11.56 15.68 8.12
C LYS A 52 -10.62 16.87 8.32
N GLN A 53 -9.62 16.75 9.18
CA GLN A 53 -8.65 17.82 9.45
C GLN A 53 -7.75 18.14 8.26
N ASN A 54 -7.43 17.14 7.43
CA ASN A 54 -6.55 17.29 6.28
C ASN A 54 -7.32 17.31 4.94
N ASN A 55 -8.65 17.41 4.98
CA ASN A 55 -9.53 17.40 3.81
C ASN A 55 -9.34 16.19 2.88
N TYR A 56 -8.98 15.01 3.42
CA TYR A 56 -8.93 13.77 2.64
C TYR A 56 -10.32 13.16 2.50
N PRO A 57 -10.80 12.90 1.27
CA PRO A 57 -11.97 12.07 1.06
C PRO A 57 -11.74 10.65 1.60
N PHE A 58 -12.76 10.10 2.26
CA PHE A 58 -12.73 8.74 2.77
C PHE A 58 -14.09 8.07 2.72
N GLU A 59 -14.10 6.74 2.70
CA GLU A 59 -15.31 5.93 2.79
C GLU A 59 -15.10 4.67 3.60
N GLN A 60 -16.14 4.28 4.33
CA GLN A 60 -16.17 3.03 5.09
C GLN A 60 -17.09 2.05 4.42
N LYS A 61 -16.60 0.83 4.22
CA LYS A 61 -17.37 -0.24 3.61
C LYS A 61 -17.30 -1.49 4.45
N LYS A 62 -18.41 -2.23 4.48
CA LYS A 62 -18.48 -3.54 5.11
C LYS A 62 -18.25 -4.62 4.07
N ASP A 63 -17.47 -5.61 4.43
CA ASP A 63 -17.40 -6.87 3.70
C ASP A 63 -18.61 -7.71 4.09
N ASN A 64 -19.60 -7.74 3.21
CA ASN A 64 -20.83 -8.50 3.39
C ASN A 64 -20.64 -10.01 3.17
N THR A 65 -19.45 -10.45 2.72
CA THR A 65 -19.15 -11.87 2.50
C THR A 65 -18.49 -12.53 3.72
N SER A 66 -17.90 -11.72 4.60
CA SER A 66 -17.35 -12.16 5.88
C SER A 66 -18.47 -12.33 6.92
N LYS A 67 -18.59 -13.51 7.54
CA LYS A 67 -19.51 -13.76 8.68
C LYS A 67 -19.26 -12.80 9.87
N LEU A 68 -18.06 -12.23 9.96
CA LEU A 68 -17.65 -11.29 11.00
C LEU A 68 -17.86 -9.82 10.59
N GLY A 69 -18.29 -9.55 9.36
CA GLY A 69 -18.58 -8.18 8.89
C GLY A 69 -17.35 -7.27 8.86
N LYS A 70 -16.20 -7.79 8.40
CA LYS A 70 -14.92 -7.06 8.32
C LYS A 70 -15.12 -5.70 7.66
N LYS A 71 -14.52 -4.66 8.21
CA LYS A 71 -14.66 -3.29 7.69
C LYS A 71 -13.44 -2.89 6.85
N GLY A 72 -13.63 -2.01 5.88
CA GLY A 72 -12.56 -1.42 5.07
C GLY A 72 -12.69 0.09 5.14
N PHE A 73 -11.59 0.77 5.43
CA PHE A 73 -11.53 2.23 5.49
C PHE A 73 -10.66 2.73 4.33
N PHE A 74 -11.31 3.28 3.31
CA PHE A 74 -10.69 3.76 2.09
C PHE A 74 -10.40 5.26 2.24
N ILE A 75 -9.16 5.68 1.99
CA ILE A 75 -8.70 7.08 2.05
C ILE A 75 -8.03 7.42 0.73
N THR A 76 -8.26 8.62 0.21
CA THR A 76 -7.68 9.07 -1.05
C THR A 76 -7.36 10.56 -1.00
N ASP A 77 -6.48 11.01 -1.89
CA ASP A 77 -6.22 12.42 -2.19
C ASP A 77 -7.23 13.03 -3.19
N GLU A 78 -7.95 12.19 -3.94
CA GLU A 78 -8.86 12.61 -5.01
C GLU A 78 -10.27 12.02 -4.81
N ARG A 79 -11.28 12.86 -4.59
CA ARG A 79 -12.66 12.41 -4.27
C ARG A 79 -13.24 11.46 -5.33
N GLU A 80 -12.97 11.72 -6.60
CA GLU A 80 -13.44 10.92 -7.74
C GLU A 80 -12.99 9.44 -7.66
N ARG A 81 -11.91 9.14 -6.93
CA ARG A 81 -11.45 7.76 -6.74
C ARG A 81 -12.39 6.92 -5.89
N LEU A 82 -13.13 7.54 -4.97
CA LEU A 82 -14.14 6.82 -4.20
C LEU A 82 -15.26 6.29 -5.12
N GLU A 83 -15.51 6.92 -6.26
CA GLU A 83 -16.50 6.42 -7.22
C GLU A 83 -16.11 5.05 -7.82
N ILE A 84 -14.81 4.76 -7.92
CA ILE A 84 -14.28 3.48 -8.43
C ILE A 84 -14.79 2.32 -7.57
N ILE A 85 -14.85 2.52 -6.25
CA ILE A 85 -15.26 1.50 -5.28
C ILE A 85 -16.77 1.51 -5.01
N ASN A 86 -17.49 2.59 -5.31
CA ASN A 86 -18.92 2.75 -5.01
C ASN A 86 -19.87 2.09 -6.00
N ARG A 87 -19.44 1.89 -7.25
CA ARG A 87 -20.31 1.34 -8.29
C ARG A 87 -20.18 -0.18 -8.46
N GLY A 88 -20.05 -0.96 -7.39
CA GLY A 88 -19.71 -2.39 -7.45
C GLY A 88 -20.59 -3.33 -6.62
N THR A 89 -20.53 -4.63 -6.95
CA THR A 89 -21.15 -5.75 -6.23
C THR A 89 -20.12 -6.83 -5.85
N GLY A 90 -18.85 -6.46 -5.74
CA GLY A 90 -17.75 -7.42 -5.56
C GLY A 90 -17.54 -7.85 -4.10
N ARG A 91 -16.79 -8.95 -3.92
CA ARG A 91 -16.53 -9.59 -2.61
C ARG A 91 -15.73 -8.72 -1.63
N PHE A 92 -14.92 -7.78 -2.12
CA PHE A 92 -14.00 -7.04 -1.28
C PHE A 92 -14.62 -5.69 -0.91
N TYR A 93 -15.32 -5.66 0.22
CA TYR A 93 -16.02 -4.48 0.70
C TYR A 93 -17.04 -3.90 -0.31
N GLY A 94 -17.72 -4.77 -1.07
CA GLY A 94 -18.63 -4.35 -2.15
C GLY A 94 -17.96 -3.99 -3.47
N ALA A 95 -16.63 -4.05 -3.57
CA ALA A 95 -15.87 -3.82 -4.80
C ALA A 95 -15.17 -5.10 -5.28
N SER A 96 -14.89 -5.19 -6.59
CA SER A 96 -14.06 -6.29 -7.12
C SER A 96 -12.59 -6.01 -6.87
N ASP A 97 -11.75 -7.05 -6.79
CA ASP A 97 -10.30 -6.92 -6.59
C ASP A 97 -9.67 -5.99 -7.63
N LYS A 98 -10.16 -6.05 -8.88
CA LYS A 98 -9.77 -5.12 -9.96
C LYS A 98 -10.07 -3.65 -9.63
N LYS A 99 -11.22 -3.36 -9.02
CA LYS A 99 -11.60 -1.99 -8.62
C LYS A 99 -10.78 -1.51 -7.43
N VAL A 100 -10.53 -2.39 -6.46
CA VAL A 100 -9.67 -2.11 -5.30
C VAL A 100 -8.24 -1.80 -5.77
N GLY A 101 -7.66 -2.62 -6.65
CA GLY A 101 -6.33 -2.36 -7.20
C GLY A 101 -6.25 -1.04 -7.98
N LYS A 102 -7.31 -0.68 -8.72
CA LYS A 102 -7.39 0.63 -9.40
C LYS A 102 -7.44 1.79 -8.41
N PHE A 103 -8.26 1.68 -7.37
CA PHE A 103 -8.36 2.67 -6.29
C PHE A 103 -6.99 2.92 -5.65
N LEU A 104 -6.27 1.83 -5.30
CA LEU A 104 -4.93 1.88 -4.69
C LEU A 104 -3.83 2.36 -5.66
N GLY A 105 -4.13 2.52 -6.95
CA GLY A 105 -3.19 3.01 -7.96
C GLY A 105 -2.20 1.96 -8.46
N PHE A 106 -2.56 0.68 -8.40
CA PHE A 106 -1.71 -0.40 -8.91
C PHE A 106 -1.62 -0.38 -10.44
N PRO A 107 -0.47 -0.76 -11.02
CA PRO A 107 -0.34 -0.85 -12.47
C PRO A 107 -1.37 -1.81 -13.08
N LYS A 108 -1.92 -1.45 -14.25
CA LYS A 108 -2.91 -2.27 -14.96
C LYS A 108 -2.38 -3.69 -15.24
N GLU A 109 -1.11 -3.82 -15.61
CA GLU A 109 -0.47 -5.13 -15.81
C GLU A 109 -0.49 -6.01 -14.54
N SER A 110 -0.21 -5.43 -13.36
CA SER A 110 -0.24 -6.13 -12.08
C SER A 110 -1.66 -6.52 -11.67
N ILE A 111 -2.63 -5.62 -11.87
CA ILE A 111 -4.04 -5.91 -11.59
C ILE A 111 -4.52 -7.06 -12.47
N ASN A 112 -4.23 -7.03 -13.77
CA ASN A 112 -4.62 -8.09 -14.69
C ASN A 112 -3.97 -9.42 -14.32
N TYR A 113 -2.66 -9.41 -14.02
CA TYR A 113 -1.94 -10.61 -13.59
C TYR A 113 -2.55 -11.21 -12.31
N PHE A 114 -2.81 -10.40 -11.29
CA PHE A 114 -3.48 -10.83 -10.06
C PHE A 114 -4.82 -11.51 -10.34
N ASN A 115 -5.70 -10.86 -11.11
CA ASN A 115 -7.05 -11.37 -11.38
C ASN A 115 -7.04 -12.66 -12.21
N GLN A 116 -6.04 -12.87 -13.07
CA GLN A 116 -5.92 -14.08 -13.88
C GLN A 116 -5.42 -15.29 -13.08
N ASN A 117 -4.72 -15.07 -11.97
CA ASN A 117 -3.98 -16.12 -11.27
C ASN A 117 -4.42 -16.35 -9.82
N ILE A 118 -5.31 -15.53 -9.26
CA ILE A 118 -5.74 -15.66 -7.85
C ILE A 118 -6.35 -17.02 -7.50
N GLU A 119 -7.00 -17.68 -8.45
CA GLU A 119 -7.61 -19.01 -8.24
C GLU A 119 -6.61 -20.17 -8.43
N GLN A 120 -5.42 -19.89 -8.98
CA GLN A 120 -4.42 -20.90 -9.34
C GLN A 120 -3.38 -21.15 -8.22
N GLY A 121 -3.51 -20.46 -7.09
CA GLY A 121 -2.61 -20.55 -5.94
C GLY A 121 -1.86 -19.25 -5.64
N PRO A 122 -0.77 -19.29 -4.86
CA PRO A 122 0.00 -18.11 -4.51
C PRO A 122 0.59 -17.43 -5.75
N ILE A 123 0.30 -16.15 -5.93
CA ILE A 123 0.75 -15.33 -7.08
C ILE A 123 2.18 -14.77 -6.93
N GLU A 124 2.70 -14.70 -5.71
CA GLU A 124 3.98 -14.08 -5.38
C GLU A 124 5.21 -14.88 -5.85
N PRO A 125 5.24 -16.24 -5.77
CA PRO A 125 6.42 -17.03 -6.12
C PRO A 125 6.96 -16.78 -7.52
N GLN A 126 6.10 -16.63 -8.54
CA GLN A 126 6.55 -16.38 -9.91
C GLN A 126 7.25 -15.02 -10.04
N ALA A 127 6.71 -13.99 -9.38
CA ALA A 127 7.34 -12.67 -9.36
C ALA A 127 8.67 -12.69 -8.59
N ARG A 128 8.74 -13.47 -7.51
CA ARG A 128 9.96 -13.70 -6.73
C ARG A 128 11.06 -14.38 -7.56
N GLU A 129 10.74 -15.48 -8.23
CA GLU A 129 11.69 -16.20 -9.06
C GLU A 129 12.19 -15.33 -10.22
N LYS A 130 11.29 -14.53 -10.84
CA LYS A 130 11.72 -13.59 -11.86
C LYS A 130 12.64 -12.49 -11.30
N ARG A 131 12.44 -12.01 -10.07
CA ARG A 131 13.39 -11.11 -9.40
C ARG A 131 14.75 -11.75 -9.21
N LYS A 132 14.82 -12.98 -8.68
CA LYS A 132 16.07 -13.73 -8.50
C LYS A 132 16.81 -13.89 -9.84
N GLN A 133 16.11 -14.20 -10.92
CA GLN A 133 16.69 -14.28 -12.26
C GLN A 133 17.29 -12.95 -12.72
N LEU A 134 16.60 -11.83 -12.52
CA LEU A 134 17.08 -10.50 -12.92
C LEU A 134 18.31 -10.05 -12.12
N VAL A 135 18.40 -10.45 -10.84
CA VAL A 135 19.62 -10.28 -10.03
C VAL A 135 20.78 -11.07 -10.63
N LYS A 136 20.58 -12.36 -10.92
CA LYS A 136 21.60 -13.21 -11.55
C LYS A 136 22.05 -12.68 -12.93
N GLN A 137 21.17 -12.01 -13.64
CA GLN A 137 21.44 -11.39 -14.95
C GLN A 137 22.09 -9.99 -14.85
N GLY A 138 22.26 -9.44 -13.64
CA GLY A 138 22.81 -8.10 -13.42
C GLY A 138 21.89 -6.95 -13.87
N VAL A 139 20.61 -7.23 -14.10
CA VAL A 139 19.63 -6.21 -14.53
C VAL A 139 19.20 -5.33 -13.34
N ILE A 140 19.15 -5.92 -12.15
CA ILE A 140 18.93 -5.23 -10.88
C ILE A 140 19.90 -5.79 -9.82
N THR A 141 20.20 -5.00 -8.80
CA THR A 141 20.97 -5.44 -7.63
C THR A 141 20.07 -6.17 -6.60
N GLU A 142 20.69 -6.84 -5.62
CA GLU A 142 19.96 -7.44 -4.49
C GLU A 142 19.19 -6.38 -3.68
N GLU A 143 19.84 -5.24 -3.39
CA GLU A 143 19.19 -4.09 -2.73
C GLU A 143 17.96 -3.62 -3.52
N GLU A 144 18.07 -3.54 -4.85
CA GLU A 144 16.92 -3.17 -5.69
C GLU A 144 15.80 -4.21 -5.65
N ALA A 145 16.13 -5.50 -5.58
CA ALA A 145 15.13 -6.55 -5.41
C ALA A 145 14.35 -6.37 -4.10
N ASP A 146 15.01 -5.97 -3.02
CA ASP A 146 14.38 -5.64 -1.73
C ASP A 146 13.57 -4.34 -1.78
N ILE A 147 14.09 -3.31 -2.45
CA ILE A 147 13.34 -2.06 -2.70
C ILE A 147 12.02 -2.36 -3.42
N SER A 148 11.99 -3.34 -4.33
CA SER A 148 10.76 -3.71 -5.02
C SER A 148 9.65 -4.23 -4.09
N LYS A 149 9.97 -4.71 -2.88
CA LYS A 149 8.99 -5.24 -1.91
C LYS A 149 8.13 -4.13 -1.28
N ILE A 150 8.64 -2.90 -1.25
CA ILE A 150 7.94 -1.76 -0.63
C ILE A 150 6.67 -1.37 -1.41
N VAL A 151 6.55 -1.77 -2.68
CA VAL A 151 5.32 -1.52 -3.44
C VAL A 151 4.23 -2.51 -2.98
N SER A 152 3.01 -2.02 -2.73
CA SER A 152 1.93 -2.84 -2.14
C SER A 152 1.17 -3.71 -3.12
N TYR A 153 1.83 -4.13 -4.21
CA TYR A 153 1.28 -5.02 -5.22
C TYR A 153 2.32 -6.04 -5.70
N VAL A 154 1.85 -7.18 -6.20
CA VAL A 154 2.71 -8.15 -6.87
C VAL A 154 2.94 -7.70 -8.32
N PRO A 155 4.17 -7.40 -8.75
CA PRO A 155 4.44 -7.06 -10.15
C PRO A 155 4.21 -8.28 -11.03
N LYS A 156 3.72 -8.07 -12.26
CA LYS A 156 3.69 -9.15 -13.28
C LYS A 156 5.12 -9.72 -13.43
N PRO A 157 5.33 -11.06 -13.49
CA PRO A 157 6.64 -11.70 -13.63
C PRO A 157 7.32 -11.40 -14.98
N SER A 158 7.79 -10.17 -15.14
CA SER A 158 8.43 -9.66 -16.35
C SER A 158 9.43 -8.59 -15.96
N GLU A 159 10.53 -8.51 -16.71
CA GLU A 159 11.59 -7.53 -16.47
C GLU A 159 11.04 -6.10 -16.37
N LYS A 160 10.31 -5.66 -17.39
CA LYS A 160 9.71 -4.32 -17.43
C LYS A 160 8.86 -4.00 -16.20
N SER A 161 8.07 -4.95 -15.69
CA SER A 161 7.19 -4.70 -14.54
C SER A 161 7.96 -4.68 -13.22
N ILE A 162 8.99 -5.52 -13.08
CA ILE A 162 9.85 -5.56 -11.89
C ILE A 162 10.71 -4.29 -11.83
N VAL A 163 11.36 -3.90 -12.93
CA VAL A 163 12.17 -2.67 -12.99
C VAL A 163 11.31 -1.43 -12.69
N LYS A 164 10.06 -1.39 -13.17
CA LYS A 164 9.09 -0.35 -12.79
C LYS A 164 8.78 -0.37 -11.29
N ALA A 165 8.59 -1.54 -10.69
CA ALA A 165 8.37 -1.68 -9.25
C ALA A 165 9.57 -1.17 -8.45
N VAL A 166 10.80 -1.52 -8.85
CA VAL A 166 12.04 -0.97 -8.25
C VAL A 166 12.07 0.55 -8.32
N LYS A 167 11.87 1.13 -9.51
CA LYS A 167 11.87 2.59 -9.69
C LYS A 167 10.80 3.28 -8.82
N ARG A 168 9.63 2.66 -8.70
CA ARG A 168 8.54 3.16 -7.86
C ARG A 168 8.90 3.05 -6.37
N GLY A 169 9.48 1.93 -5.94
CA GLY A 169 9.99 1.76 -4.57
C GLY A 169 11.05 2.79 -4.19
N LYS A 170 12.05 3.02 -5.07
CA LYS A 170 13.06 4.08 -4.89
C LYS A 170 12.42 5.46 -4.72
N THR A 171 11.38 5.75 -5.51
CA THR A 171 10.64 7.01 -5.42
C THR A 171 9.92 7.14 -4.07
N HIS A 172 9.29 6.07 -3.58
CA HIS A 172 8.64 6.06 -2.27
C HIS A 172 9.63 6.32 -1.14
N ILE A 173 10.75 5.59 -1.10
CA ILE A 173 11.80 5.74 -0.08
C ILE A 173 12.34 7.18 -0.08
N ARG A 174 12.66 7.72 -1.26
CA ARG A 174 13.16 9.10 -1.38
C ARG A 174 12.15 10.13 -0.84
N ASN A 175 10.86 9.96 -1.15
CA ASN A 175 9.84 10.91 -0.72
C ASN A 175 9.56 10.81 0.78
N LEU A 176 9.62 9.62 1.37
CA LEU A 176 9.51 9.43 2.82
C LEU A 176 10.71 10.04 3.57
N ARG A 177 11.93 9.86 3.06
CA ARG A 177 13.12 10.53 3.63
C ARG A 177 13.02 12.06 3.53
N ARG A 178 12.51 12.57 2.40
CA ARG A 178 12.28 14.02 2.22
C ARG A 178 11.19 14.54 3.17
N PHE A 179 10.14 13.76 3.40
CA PHE A 179 9.11 14.08 4.39
C PHE A 179 9.74 14.24 5.77
N ASP A 180 10.60 13.32 6.19
CA ASP A 180 11.31 13.43 7.47
C ASP A 180 12.18 14.67 7.56
N GLN A 181 12.92 15.01 6.50
CA GLN A 181 13.74 16.23 6.44
C GLN A 181 12.87 17.49 6.57
N ASN A 182 11.71 17.53 5.92
CA ASN A 182 10.82 18.69 5.94
C ASN A 182 10.05 18.84 7.26
N THR A 183 9.91 17.77 8.03
CA THR A 183 9.07 17.72 9.23
C THR A 183 9.84 17.51 10.53
N ASP A 184 11.13 17.18 10.43
CA ASP A 184 11.99 16.76 11.55
C ASP A 184 11.36 15.64 12.40
N SER A 185 10.67 14.68 11.73
CA SER A 185 9.78 13.72 12.42
C SER A 185 10.26 12.26 12.44
N LYS A 186 11.26 11.89 11.63
CA LYS A 186 11.78 10.50 11.47
C LYS A 186 10.72 9.41 11.23
N ILE A 187 9.46 9.77 10.97
CA ILE A 187 8.34 8.83 10.85
C ILE A 187 8.50 7.95 9.61
N GLY A 188 8.92 8.55 8.49
CA GLY A 188 9.12 7.83 7.22
C GLY A 188 10.25 6.81 7.31
N THR A 189 11.38 7.21 7.89
CA THR A 189 12.54 6.35 8.10
C THR A 189 12.20 5.17 9.02
N CYS A 190 11.56 5.42 10.17
CA CYS A 190 11.13 4.34 11.07
C CYS A 190 10.15 3.39 10.39
N ALA A 191 9.17 3.90 9.62
CA ALA A 191 8.22 3.03 8.91
C ALA A 191 8.88 2.16 7.83
N ILE A 192 9.93 2.65 7.17
CA ILE A 192 10.72 1.85 6.22
C ILE A 192 11.51 0.77 6.96
N GLU A 193 12.19 1.13 8.04
CA GLU A 193 13.00 0.20 8.85
C GLU A 193 12.13 -0.89 9.46
N ASP A 194 11.01 -0.54 10.09
CA ASP A 194 10.06 -1.49 10.67
C ASP A 194 9.54 -2.48 9.62
N PHE A 195 9.22 -1.99 8.42
CA PHE A 195 8.77 -2.83 7.32
C PHE A 195 9.84 -3.84 6.89
N TYR A 196 11.10 -3.44 6.78
CA TYR A 196 12.18 -4.35 6.37
C TYR A 196 12.62 -5.29 7.49
N ASN A 197 12.67 -4.83 8.73
CA ASN A 197 13.12 -5.63 9.88
C ASN A 197 12.11 -6.72 10.30
N LYS A 198 10.81 -6.50 10.03
CA LYS A 198 9.73 -7.45 10.36
C LYS A 198 9.27 -8.28 9.18
N LEU A 199 9.71 -7.96 7.96
CA LEU A 199 9.67 -8.94 6.89
C LEU A 199 10.65 -10.03 7.32
N PRO A 200 10.22 -11.29 7.52
CA PRO A 200 11.20 -12.35 7.66
C PRO A 200 12.12 -12.24 6.45
N ASP A 201 13.43 -12.28 6.70
CA ASP A 201 14.35 -12.82 5.72
C ASP A 201 13.72 -14.16 5.36
N PHE A 202 13.08 -14.22 4.19
CA PHE A 202 12.61 -15.48 3.66
C PHE A 202 13.89 -16.19 3.22
N GLU A 203 14.62 -16.69 4.23
CA GLU A 203 15.81 -17.51 4.11
C GLU A 203 15.48 -18.68 3.20
N VAL A 204 16.29 -18.74 2.13
CA VAL A 204 16.64 -19.88 1.27
C VAL A 204 15.50 -20.45 0.41
#